data_AF-A0AAV2LL30-F1
#
_entry.id   AF-A0AAV2LL30-F1
#
_cell.length_a   1.000
_cell.length_b   1.000
_cell.length_c   1.000
_cell.angle_alpha   90.00
_cell.angle_beta   90.00
_cell.angle_gamma   90.00
#
_symmetry.space_group_name_H-M   'P 1'
#
loop_
_entity.id
_entity.type
_entity.pdbx_description
1 polymer ?
#
loop_
_entity_poly.entity_id
_entity_poly.type
_entity_poly.pdbx_seq_one_letter_code
_entity_poly.pdbx_strand_id
1 'polypeptide(L)'
;MVGNIPAGAVQSGDELCHYLPPFPPRGTGFHRYIYVLFKQNRPIDFREDARPAPCLSLEQRTFKTVEWYRKHQDHMTPAGLAFFQSQWDPSVTQTFHHTLDMKEPVYEFIRPPTYQPPQVKFPHRQPLRYLDRYRGDKPHTYGIY
;
A
#
# COMPACT_ATOMS: atom_id res chain seq x y z
N MET A 1 8.02 15.38 -3.75
CA MET A 1 7.21 16.58 -3.46
C MET A 1 8.00 17.78 -3.90
N VAL A 2 7.36 18.71 -4.60
CA VAL A 2 7.98 19.94 -5.09
C VAL A 2 7.12 21.11 -4.61
N GLY A 3 7.73 22.11 -3.98
CA GLY A 3 7.09 23.32 -3.49
C GLY A 3 7.48 24.55 -4.33
N ASN A 4 6.79 25.68 -4.12
CA ASN A 4 7.16 26.99 -4.68
C ASN A 4 7.40 27.00 -6.20
N ILE A 5 6.56 26.29 -6.95
CA ILE A 5 6.70 26.13 -8.41
C ILE A 5 6.36 27.46 -9.12
N PRO A 6 7.29 28.11 -9.83
CA PRO A 6 7.03 29.38 -10.49
C PRO A 6 6.30 29.16 -11.82
N ALA A 7 5.09 29.73 -11.98
CA ALA A 7 4.33 29.75 -13.23
C ALA A 7 4.17 28.38 -13.94
N GLY A 8 4.16 27.27 -13.19
CA GLY A 8 4.05 25.92 -13.73
C GLY A 8 5.37 25.28 -14.18
N ALA A 9 6.51 25.97 -14.05
CA ALA A 9 7.83 25.43 -14.34
C ALA A 9 8.29 24.51 -13.19
N VAL A 10 7.85 23.25 -13.21
CA VAL A 10 8.10 22.26 -12.14
C VAL A 10 9.59 22.09 -11.84
N GLN A 11 10.46 22.16 -12.84
CA GLN A 11 11.91 22.01 -12.70
C GLN A 11 12.57 23.16 -11.91
N SER A 12 11.89 24.30 -11.79
CA SER A 12 12.37 25.47 -11.06
C SER A 12 11.78 25.58 -9.64
N GLY A 13 11.00 24.60 -9.21
CA GLY A 13 10.46 24.54 -7.84
C GLY A 13 11.45 23.90 -6.86
N ASP A 14 11.17 24.06 -5.58
CA ASP A 14 11.98 23.50 -4.49
C ASP A 14 11.67 22.02 -4.31
N GLU A 15 12.64 21.14 -4.57
CA GLU A 15 12.49 19.69 -4.36
C GLU A 15 12.56 19.35 -2.86
N LEU A 16 11.39 19.18 -2.24
CA LEU A 16 11.27 18.84 -0.81
C LEU A 16 11.49 17.35 -0.54
N CYS A 17 11.17 16.50 -1.51
CA CYS A 17 11.38 15.06 -1.39
C CYS A 17 11.49 14.47 -2.79
N HIS A 18 12.65 13.86 -3.09
CA HIS A 18 12.90 13.28 -4.39
C HIS A 18 11.92 12.17 -4.76
N TYR A 19 11.70 12.04 -6.07
CA TYR A 19 10.82 11.03 -6.63
C TYR A 19 11.31 9.62 -6.26
N LEU A 20 10.38 8.77 -5.84
CA LEU A 20 10.57 7.34 -5.67
C LEU A 20 9.44 6.65 -6.44
N PRO A 21 9.75 5.71 -7.35
CA PRO A 21 8.73 5.00 -8.09
C PRO A 21 7.76 4.28 -7.14
N PRO A 22 6.49 4.08 -7.55
CA PRO A 22 5.58 3.16 -6.87
C PRO A 22 6.19 1.76 -6.68
N PHE A 23 6.11 1.21 -5.47
CA PHE A 23 6.52 -0.17 -5.16
C PHE A 23 5.41 -0.95 -4.44
N PRO A 24 4.21 -1.11 -5.04
CA PRO A 24 3.12 -1.86 -4.41
C PRO A 24 3.54 -3.31 -4.13
N PRO A 25 3.53 -3.77 -2.85
CA PRO A 25 4.00 -5.11 -2.52
C PRO A 25 3.19 -6.22 -3.18
N ARG A 26 3.84 -7.33 -3.52
CA ARG A 26 3.19 -8.48 -4.15
C ARG A 26 2.03 -9.00 -3.29
N GLY A 27 0.89 -9.25 -3.94
CA GLY A 27 -0.30 -9.84 -3.31
C GLY A 27 -1.15 -8.87 -2.47
N THR A 28 -0.86 -7.57 -2.50
CA THR A 28 -1.67 -6.54 -1.83
C THR A 28 -2.78 -5.95 -2.72
N GLY A 29 -2.85 -6.35 -3.99
CA GLY A 29 -3.84 -5.87 -4.95
C GLY A 29 -3.45 -4.53 -5.60
N PHE A 30 -4.45 -3.70 -5.89
CA PHE A 30 -4.26 -2.39 -6.54
C PHE A 30 -4.07 -1.28 -5.52
N HIS A 31 -3.01 -0.50 -5.69
CA HIS A 31 -2.73 0.71 -4.93
C HIS A 31 -3.12 1.95 -5.73
N ARG A 32 -3.54 3.01 -5.05
CA ARG A 32 -3.89 4.30 -5.66
C ARG A 32 -2.82 5.32 -5.34
N TYR A 33 -2.26 5.93 -6.36
CA TYR A 33 -1.28 7.00 -6.24
C TYR A 33 -1.93 8.29 -6.72
N ILE A 34 -1.84 9.34 -5.89
CA ILE A 34 -2.61 10.56 -6.06
C ILE A 34 -1.64 11.74 -6.17
N TYR A 35 -1.75 12.49 -7.26
CA TYR A 35 -1.15 13.79 -7.42
C TYR A 35 -2.15 14.86 -6.96
N VAL A 36 -1.77 15.64 -5.96
CA VAL A 36 -2.55 16.79 -5.50
C VAL A 36 -1.79 18.05 -5.85
N LEU A 37 -2.42 18.93 -6.62
CA LEU A 37 -1.87 20.23 -6.96
C LEU A 37 -2.47 21.27 -6.02
N PHE A 38 -1.60 21.98 -5.32
CA PHE A 38 -1.98 23.09 -4.45
C PHE A 38 -1.55 24.41 -5.07
N LYS A 39 -2.45 25.40 -5.08
CA LYS A 39 -2.16 26.77 -5.44
C LYS A 39 -1.70 27.53 -4.20
N GLN A 40 -0.49 28.10 -4.26
CA GLN A 40 0.07 28.93 -3.20
C GLN A 40 -0.23 30.41 -3.48
N ASN A 41 -0.62 31.16 -2.44
CA ASN A 41 -0.85 32.60 -2.56
C ASN A 41 0.45 33.42 -2.40
N ARG A 42 1.47 32.82 -1.76
CA ARG A 42 2.79 33.39 -1.53
C ARG A 42 3.83 32.27 -1.41
N PRO A 43 5.14 32.56 -1.56
CA PRO A 43 6.19 31.58 -1.24
C PRO A 43 6.05 31.10 0.22
N ILE A 44 6.20 29.79 0.43
CA ILE A 44 6.10 29.15 1.76
C ILE A 44 7.48 28.55 2.09
N ASP A 45 7.89 28.68 3.35
CA ASP A 45 9.09 28.00 3.85
C ASP A 45 8.75 26.57 4.24
N PHE A 46 9.34 25.59 3.55
CA PHE A 46 9.10 24.16 3.74
C PHE A 46 10.29 23.44 4.39
N ARG A 47 11.21 24.15 5.04
CA ARG A 47 12.40 23.55 5.67
C ARG A 47 12.09 22.40 6.63
N GLU A 48 10.99 22.47 7.37
CA GLU A 48 10.57 21.41 8.30
C GLU A 48 10.04 20.14 7.59
N ASP A 49 9.47 20.30 6.40
CA ASP A 49 8.91 19.20 5.63
C ASP A 49 9.90 18.58 4.64
N ALA A 50 11.02 19.27 4.39
CA ALA A 50 12.08 18.83 3.52
C ALA A 50 12.73 17.54 4.03
N ARG A 51 12.97 16.62 3.10
CA ARG A 51 13.59 15.33 3.33
C ARG A 51 14.99 15.31 2.71
N PRO A 52 15.93 14.51 3.24
CA PRO A 52 17.24 14.38 2.62
C PRO A 52 17.12 13.88 1.17
N ALA A 53 18.11 14.19 0.33
CA ALA A 53 18.21 13.67 -1.02
C ALA A 53 19.50 12.84 -1.13
N PRO A 54 19.43 11.50 -1.33
CA PRO A 54 18.23 10.65 -1.44
C PRO A 54 17.70 10.15 -0.08
N CYS A 55 16.45 10.45 0.24
CA CYS A 55 15.63 9.82 1.29
C CYS A 55 15.11 8.42 0.89
N LEU A 56 15.85 7.37 1.22
CA LEU A 56 15.42 5.98 1.00
C LEU A 56 14.70 5.38 2.23
N SER A 57 14.71 6.09 3.36
CA SER A 57 14.03 5.67 4.58
C SER A 57 12.50 5.75 4.43
N LEU A 58 11.82 4.61 4.58
CA LEU A 58 10.36 4.53 4.53
C LEU A 58 9.68 5.27 5.70
N GLU A 59 10.33 5.32 6.86
CA GLU A 59 9.84 6.08 8.02
C GLU A 59 9.82 7.59 7.70
N GLN A 60 10.91 8.11 7.14
CA GLN A 60 10.96 9.50 6.69
C GLN A 60 10.00 9.77 5.52
N ARG A 61 9.69 8.78 4.69
CA ARG A 61 8.68 8.95 3.63
C ARG A 61 7.24 8.86 4.11
N THR A 62 7.01 8.45 5.37
CA THR A 62 5.67 8.42 5.94
C THR A 62 5.12 9.84 6.02
N PHE A 63 3.97 10.04 5.38
CA PHE A 63 3.39 11.36 5.17
C PHE A 63 1.87 11.32 5.31
N LYS A 64 1.33 12.31 6.02
CA LYS A 64 -0.11 12.50 6.20
C LYS A 64 -0.53 13.83 5.62
N THR A 65 -1.09 13.80 4.41
CA THR A 65 -1.47 15.00 3.64
C THR A 65 -2.39 15.94 4.41
N VAL A 66 -3.33 15.40 5.19
CA VAL A 66 -4.30 16.21 5.95
C VAL A 66 -3.61 17.00 7.07
N GLU A 67 -2.70 16.36 7.82
CA GLU A 67 -1.94 17.03 8.88
C GLU A 67 -1.00 18.09 8.30
N TRP A 68 -0.34 17.78 7.19
CA TRP A 68 0.51 18.71 6.46
C TRP A 68 -0.26 19.91 5.90
N TYR A 69 -1.45 19.69 5.32
CA TYR A 69 -2.28 20.74 4.77
C TYR A 69 -2.79 21.69 5.87
N ARG A 70 -3.19 21.16 7.03
CA ARG A 70 -3.65 21.99 8.17
C ARG A 70 -2.61 23.03 8.62
N LYS A 71 -1.32 22.72 8.52
CA LYS A 71 -0.22 23.65 8.84
C LYS A 71 -0.11 24.82 7.86
N HIS A 72 -0.54 24.62 6.61
CA HIS A 72 -0.28 25.56 5.50
C HIS A 72 -1.55 26.10 4.84
N GLN A 73 -2.74 25.75 5.35
CA GLN A 73 -4.05 26.06 4.74
C GLN A 73 -4.29 27.56 4.53
N ASP A 74 -3.73 28.42 5.38
CA ASP A 74 -3.90 29.88 5.29
C ASP A 74 -3.20 30.49 4.06
N HIS A 75 -2.25 29.76 3.45
CA HIS A 75 -1.45 30.25 2.32
C HIS A 75 -1.59 29.39 1.07
N MET A 76 -2.42 28.36 1.13
CA MET A 76 -2.47 27.33 0.11
C MET A 76 -3.86 26.71 -0.02
N THR A 77 -4.29 26.48 -1.26
CA THR A 77 -5.61 25.93 -1.56
C THR A 77 -5.48 24.79 -2.57
N PRO A 78 -6.15 23.63 -2.37
CA PRO A 78 -6.14 22.56 -3.37
C PRO A 78 -6.80 23.05 -4.66
N ALA A 79 -6.10 22.88 -5.78
CA ALA A 79 -6.50 23.39 -7.09
C ALA A 79 -6.68 22.29 -8.15
N GLY A 80 -6.00 21.16 -7.99
CA GLY A 80 -6.08 20.06 -8.95
C GLY A 80 -5.84 18.70 -8.30
N LEU A 81 -6.36 17.67 -8.98
CA LEU A 81 -6.27 16.29 -8.56
C LEU A 81 -6.10 15.41 -9.79
N ALA A 82 -5.12 14.50 -9.76
CA ALA A 82 -5.01 13.40 -10.70
C ALA A 82 -4.61 12.15 -9.92
N PHE A 83 -5.02 10.96 -10.38
CA PHE A 83 -4.59 9.73 -9.75
C PHE A 83 -4.48 8.60 -10.77
N PHE A 84 -3.73 7.57 -10.41
CA PHE A 84 -3.65 6.33 -11.16
C PHE A 84 -3.64 5.14 -10.21
N GLN A 85 -3.90 3.96 -10.77
CA GLN A 85 -3.78 2.69 -10.07
C GLN A 85 -2.52 1.98 -10.52
N SER A 86 -1.83 1.35 -9.58
CA SER A 86 -0.68 0.50 -9.85
C SER A 86 -0.81 -0.78 -9.06
N GLN A 87 -0.34 -1.87 -9.66
CA GLN A 87 -0.22 -3.18 -9.05
C GLN A 87 1.22 -3.62 -9.14
N TRP A 88 1.55 -4.69 -8.42
CA TRP A 88 2.87 -5.31 -8.50
C TRP A 88 3.25 -5.67 -9.94
N ASP A 89 4.51 -5.41 -10.29
CA ASP A 89 5.19 -5.86 -11.49
C ASP A 89 6.66 -6.22 -11.15
N PRO A 90 7.44 -6.79 -12.09
CA PRO A 90 8.84 -7.14 -11.82
C PRO A 90 9.75 -5.96 -11.44
N SER A 91 9.39 -4.72 -11.81
CA SER A 91 10.18 -3.52 -11.47
C SER A 91 10.15 -3.21 -9.96
N VAL A 92 9.08 -3.63 -9.28
CA VAL A 92 8.93 -3.50 -7.82
C VAL A 92 10.02 -4.27 -7.09
N THR A 93 10.31 -5.51 -7.52
CA THR A 93 11.39 -6.33 -6.93
C THR A 93 12.75 -5.63 -7.05
N GLN A 94 13.03 -5.01 -8.20
CA GLN A 94 14.25 -4.22 -8.40
C GLN A 94 14.30 -3.02 -7.46
N THR A 95 13.17 -2.34 -7.22
CA THR A 95 13.08 -1.21 -6.30
C THR A 95 13.39 -1.63 -4.86
N PHE A 96 12.82 -2.74 -4.39
CA PHE A 96 13.11 -3.23 -3.04
C PHE A 96 14.58 -3.62 -2.86
N HIS A 97 15.15 -4.36 -3.81
CA HIS A 97 16.50 -4.91 -3.66
C HIS A 97 17.60 -3.88 -3.96
N HIS A 98 17.46 -3.06 -5.00
CA HIS A 98 18.53 -2.15 -5.45
C HIS A 98 18.37 -0.73 -4.91
N THR A 99 17.14 -0.27 -4.71
CA THR A 99 16.87 1.11 -4.26
C THR A 99 16.68 1.19 -2.75
N LEU A 100 15.92 0.25 -2.16
CA LEU A 100 15.62 0.27 -0.72
C LEU A 100 16.53 -0.64 0.12
N ASP A 101 17.39 -1.44 -0.53
CA ASP A 101 18.28 -2.43 0.11
C ASP A 101 17.57 -3.30 1.15
N MET A 102 16.38 -3.81 0.79
CA MET A 102 15.57 -4.61 1.69
C MET A 102 14.89 -5.78 0.97
N LYS A 103 14.50 -6.80 1.74
CA LYS A 103 13.76 -7.94 1.21
C LYS A 103 12.33 -7.54 0.82
N GLU A 104 11.89 -7.96 -0.35
CA GLU A 104 10.52 -7.76 -0.80
C GLU A 104 9.51 -8.53 0.09
N PRO A 105 8.52 -7.85 0.69
CA PRO A 105 7.44 -8.51 1.40
C PRO A 105 6.38 -9.04 0.43
N VAL A 106 5.92 -10.28 0.65
CA VAL A 106 4.89 -10.94 -0.16
C VAL A 106 3.69 -11.25 0.72
N TYR A 107 2.51 -10.86 0.24
CA TYR A 107 1.24 -11.05 0.94
C TYR A 107 0.35 -12.03 0.20
N GLU A 108 -0.56 -12.67 0.94
CA GLU A 108 -1.60 -13.53 0.39
C GLU A 108 -2.92 -13.21 1.08
N PHE A 109 -4.01 -13.20 0.31
CA PHE A 109 -5.34 -13.03 0.87
C PHE A 109 -5.85 -14.36 1.45
N ILE A 110 -5.74 -14.50 2.76
CA ILE A 110 -6.26 -15.65 3.49
C ILE A 110 -7.76 -15.48 3.69
N ARG A 111 -8.54 -16.32 3.02
CA ARG A 111 -10.00 -16.37 3.23
C ARG A 111 -10.30 -16.92 4.63
N PRO A 112 -11.31 -16.39 5.33
CA PRO A 112 -11.75 -17.00 6.57
C PRO A 112 -12.17 -18.45 6.31
N PRO A 113 -11.97 -19.35 7.30
CA PRO A 113 -12.39 -20.74 7.14
C PRO A 113 -13.89 -20.78 6.86
N THR A 114 -14.29 -21.72 6.00
CA THR A 114 -15.72 -21.90 5.70
C THR A 114 -16.43 -22.31 6.98
N TYR A 115 -17.55 -21.66 7.31
CA TYR A 115 -18.35 -22.07 8.46
C TYR A 115 -18.80 -23.51 8.30
N GLN A 116 -18.53 -24.31 9.33
CA GLN A 116 -19.00 -25.68 9.42
C GLN A 116 -19.87 -25.80 10.67
N PRO A 117 -21.14 -26.23 10.55
CA PRO A 117 -21.96 -26.49 11.72
C PRO A 117 -21.36 -27.65 12.53
N PRO A 118 -21.59 -27.72 13.85
CA PRO A 118 -21.13 -28.82 14.68
C PRO A 118 -21.52 -30.18 14.09
N GLN A 119 -20.58 -31.13 14.07
CA GLN A 119 -20.83 -32.46 13.55
C GLN A 119 -21.87 -33.19 14.41
N VAL A 120 -22.87 -33.80 13.77
CA VAL A 120 -23.88 -34.61 14.46
C VAL A 120 -23.63 -36.09 14.20
N LYS A 121 -23.95 -36.93 15.18
CA LYS A 121 -23.73 -38.39 15.10
C LYS A 121 -24.54 -39.04 13.97
N PHE A 122 -25.77 -38.56 13.75
CA PHE A 122 -26.69 -39.09 12.74
C PHE A 122 -27.14 -37.96 11.82
N PRO A 123 -26.38 -37.66 10.74
CA PRO A 123 -26.68 -36.57 9.83
C PRO A 123 -27.82 -36.97 8.87
N HIS A 124 -29.05 -36.99 9.39
CA HIS A 124 -30.24 -37.43 8.64
C HIS A 124 -30.44 -36.58 7.38
N ARG A 125 -30.69 -37.24 6.24
CA ARG A 125 -30.86 -36.63 4.89
C ARG A 125 -29.64 -35.86 4.38
N GLN A 126 -28.46 -36.02 4.97
CA GLN A 126 -27.22 -35.46 4.42
C GLN A 126 -26.58 -36.43 3.40
N PRO A 127 -25.89 -35.92 2.38
CA PRO A 127 -25.16 -36.75 1.44
C PRO A 127 -23.92 -37.39 2.09
N LEU A 128 -23.38 -38.45 1.47
CA LEU A 128 -22.16 -39.13 1.96
C LEU A 128 -20.96 -38.19 2.13
N ARG A 129 -20.83 -37.18 1.25
CA ARG A 129 -19.80 -36.13 1.31
C ARG A 129 -19.88 -35.24 2.57
N TYR A 130 -20.91 -35.39 3.41
CA TYR A 130 -20.98 -34.75 4.72
C TYR A 130 -19.77 -35.11 5.59
N LEU A 131 -19.33 -36.37 5.57
CA LEU A 131 -18.21 -36.85 6.38
C LEU A 131 -16.88 -36.19 5.98
N ASP A 132 -16.73 -35.85 4.69
CA ASP A 132 -15.51 -35.18 4.18
C ASP A 132 -15.33 -33.78 4.76
N ARG A 133 -16.42 -33.08 5.14
CA ARG A 133 -16.34 -31.74 5.74
C ARG A 133 -15.51 -31.72 7.03
N TYR A 134 -15.57 -32.81 7.79
CA TYR A 134 -14.95 -32.92 9.12
C TYR A 134 -13.70 -33.82 9.13
N ARG A 135 -13.37 -34.45 7.98
CA ARG A 135 -12.22 -35.35 7.86
C ARG A 135 -10.88 -34.60 7.93
N GLY A 136 -10.86 -33.36 7.45
CA GLY A 136 -9.62 -32.62 7.16
C GLY A 136 -8.80 -33.28 6.04
N ASP A 137 -7.56 -32.84 5.88
CA ASP A 137 -6.64 -33.36 4.85
C ASP A 137 -5.88 -34.62 5.28
N LYS A 138 -6.49 -35.44 6.13
CA LYS A 138 -5.85 -36.65 6.66
C LYS A 138 -5.77 -37.74 5.58
N PRO A 139 -4.60 -38.40 5.39
CA PRO A 139 -4.50 -39.57 4.52
C PRO A 139 -5.25 -40.76 5.10
N HIS A 140 -5.26 -41.89 4.39
CA HIS A 140 -5.86 -43.13 4.87
C HIS A 140 -5.31 -43.51 6.26
N THR A 141 -6.22 -43.70 7.22
CA THR A 141 -5.88 -44.07 8.59
C THR A 141 -6.23 -45.53 8.84
N TYR A 142 -5.26 -46.31 9.28
CA TYR A 142 -5.41 -47.73 9.66
C TYR A 142 -5.52 -47.93 11.18
N GLY A 143 -5.30 -46.86 11.97
CA GLY A 143 -5.46 -46.88 13.41
C GLY A 143 -4.34 -47.67 14.09
N ILE A 144 -4.70 -48.79 14.73
CA ILE A 144 -3.76 -49.71 15.39
C ILE A 144 -3.21 -50.80 14.45
N TYR A 145 -3.66 -50.81 13.20
CA TYR A 145 -3.21 -51.73 12.15
C TYR A 145 -2.25 -51.03 11.19
#